data_AF-A0A9E2NLU7-F1
#
_entry.id   AF-A0A9E2NLU7-F1
#
_cell.length_a   1.000
_cell.length_b   1.000
_cell.length_c   1.000
_cell.angle_alpha   90.00
_cell.angle_beta   90.00
_cell.angle_gamma   90.00
#
_symmetry.space_group_name_H-M   'P 1'
#
loop_
_entity.id
_entity.type
_entity.pdbx_description
1 polymer ?
#
loop_
_entity_poly.entity_id
_entity_poly.type
_entity_poly.pdbx_seq_one_letter_code
_entity_poly.pdbx_strand_id
1 'polypeptide(L)'
;MKKVRFKLLTALAFASMMIMPVFAKDATTIKILHTNDIHGNVKDDGKSKIGFAKFATYVEETRAADDNLLVLDAGDMFQGLPFANLEKGQSMIELANIIGYDAMTVGNHEFDFGADNLFDNIISKLNFPVLAANVYKGDERALDAYIVKEIDGVKVGIFGMATEETAFKSHPSNTVGYEFTDMIEAAKETVNVLKEKEQAEVIIMVAHLGLYEGDYTSDLVAKAVDGIDLIVDGHSHTELPEGLMVNDTLIVSTGTAFNNVGEVELTVEDGKVVNKEAELLDYSRFEEVTPNAEVLEAIEKVEAAQKPILERVVGKAAVDLIGERALVRTGETNLGQLATDAMIDLTGAQIAITNGGGIRASIKAGDITMNDMITVFPYGNTIMVKEIKGSDVKAALEHGVSEYPNEKGAFPHTAGITFTLNAYEEVGNRISDLKVNGEPIDLNKTYTVVTNDFMAAGGDGYDMFKAYPIKAEYNTLMDTLLDYVEKLGTVEGTFKPRMTVVTEAPSEEVPSNSVVISIMKKVVSKNGQDVTVSLFPYIEQGRVIARLRDMSALLDIELEWDNESKTASIKGQDIKFKVNQDYAMVNGKKVDLGVTTKVEEGRVLLPVAQIARILDRNVTFDNSIKEVVIS
;
A
#
# COMPACT_ATOMS: atom_id res chain seq x y z
N MET A 1 81.99 -12.79 -84.42
CA MET A 1 80.82 -13.70 -84.31
C MET A 1 80.58 -14.08 -82.85
N LYS A 2 79.68 -13.40 -82.13
CA LYS A 2 79.11 -13.86 -80.86
C LYS A 2 77.65 -13.41 -80.79
N LYS A 3 76.76 -14.38 -80.60
CA LYS A 3 75.30 -14.25 -80.49
C LYS A 3 74.94 -13.63 -79.13
N VAL A 4 74.01 -12.69 -79.11
CA VAL A 4 73.28 -12.27 -77.90
C VAL A 4 71.81 -12.64 -78.10
N ARG A 5 71.28 -13.47 -77.19
CA ARG A 5 69.87 -13.81 -77.06
C ARG A 5 69.31 -13.03 -75.86
N PHE A 6 68.26 -12.25 -76.09
CA PHE A 6 67.46 -11.59 -75.06
C PHE A 6 66.57 -12.64 -74.37
N LYS A 7 66.56 -12.69 -73.04
CA LYS A 7 65.58 -13.44 -72.23
C LYS A 7 64.75 -12.45 -71.42
N LEU A 8 63.43 -12.60 -71.54
CA LEU A 8 62.38 -11.99 -70.74
C LEU A 8 62.62 -12.26 -69.24
N LEU A 9 62.51 -11.22 -68.40
CA LEU A 9 62.42 -11.33 -66.94
C LEU A 9 61.06 -10.79 -66.51
N THR A 10 60.21 -11.68 -66.03
CA THR A 10 58.94 -11.40 -65.37
C THR A 10 59.23 -10.91 -63.95
N ALA A 11 58.81 -9.69 -63.60
CA ALA A 11 58.86 -9.19 -62.23
C ALA A 11 57.53 -9.51 -61.53
N LEU A 12 57.59 -10.35 -60.50
CA LEU A 12 56.48 -10.62 -59.57
C LEU A 12 56.59 -9.58 -58.44
N ALA A 13 55.61 -8.68 -58.33
CA ALA A 13 55.49 -7.76 -57.19
C ALA A 13 54.74 -8.48 -56.06
N PHE A 14 55.44 -8.74 -54.95
CA PHE A 14 54.84 -9.21 -53.70
C PHE A 14 54.27 -7.99 -52.95
N ALA A 15 52.96 -7.81 -52.96
CA ALA A 15 52.27 -6.89 -52.07
C ALA A 15 52.11 -7.57 -50.70
N SER A 16 52.84 -7.12 -49.68
CA SER A 16 52.61 -7.56 -48.30
C SER A 16 51.33 -6.92 -47.77
N MET A 17 50.23 -7.68 -47.76
CA MET A 17 49.03 -7.35 -47.01
C MET A 17 49.36 -7.55 -45.52
N MET A 18 49.54 -6.45 -44.77
CA MET A 18 49.51 -6.50 -43.31
C MET A 18 48.07 -6.81 -42.91
N ILE A 19 47.81 -8.05 -42.50
CA ILE A 19 46.59 -8.44 -41.81
C ILE A 19 46.78 -7.98 -40.37
N MET A 20 46.15 -6.85 -39.99
CA MET A 20 45.99 -6.53 -38.57
C MET A 20 44.94 -7.50 -38.01
N PRO A 21 45.20 -8.16 -36.87
CA PRO A 21 44.16 -8.91 -36.18
C PRO A 21 43.11 -7.90 -35.70
N VAL A 22 41.89 -8.00 -36.24
CA VAL A 22 40.70 -7.41 -35.61
C VAL A 22 40.41 -8.30 -34.41
N PHE A 23 40.80 -7.84 -33.23
CA PHE A 23 40.29 -8.43 -31.99
C PHE A 23 38.79 -8.10 -31.93
N ALA A 24 37.93 -9.12 -31.86
CA ALA A 24 36.55 -8.92 -31.44
C ALA A 24 36.60 -8.29 -30.03
N LYS A 25 35.88 -7.19 -29.81
CA LYS A 25 35.73 -6.62 -28.47
C LYS A 25 34.90 -7.64 -27.68
N ASP A 26 35.42 -8.15 -26.57
CA ASP A 26 34.67 -9.06 -25.70
C ASP A 26 33.40 -8.33 -25.22
N ALA A 27 32.33 -9.09 -24.96
CA ALA A 27 31.07 -8.53 -24.46
C ALA A 27 31.30 -7.85 -23.10
N THR A 28 30.80 -6.61 -22.94
CA THR A 28 30.86 -5.88 -21.67
C THR A 28 29.50 -5.97 -20.99
N THR A 29 29.46 -6.43 -19.74
CA THR A 29 28.25 -6.34 -18.92
C THR A 29 28.34 -5.11 -18.02
N ILE A 30 27.30 -4.28 -18.06
CA ILE A 30 27.13 -3.12 -17.17
C ILE A 30 26.03 -3.48 -16.18
N LYS A 31 26.35 -3.46 -14.88
CA LYS A 31 25.39 -3.63 -13.80
C LYS A 31 24.84 -2.28 -13.37
N ILE A 32 23.54 -2.19 -13.15
CA ILE A 32 22.87 -1.00 -12.66
C ILE A 32 22.09 -1.39 -11.40
N LEU A 33 22.46 -0.80 -10.27
CA LEU A 33 21.63 -0.81 -9.08
C LEU A 33 20.80 0.46 -9.05
N HIS A 34 19.51 0.36 -8.74
CA HIS A 34 18.66 1.54 -8.66
C HIS A 34 17.63 1.52 -7.54
N THR A 35 17.22 2.72 -7.17
CA THR A 35 16.20 3.01 -6.16
C THR A 35 15.25 4.08 -6.68
N ASN A 36 14.03 4.14 -6.13
CA ASN A 36 13.09 5.23 -6.35
C ASN A 36 12.14 5.34 -5.14
N ASP A 37 11.55 6.53 -4.93
CA ASP A 37 10.48 6.76 -3.96
C ASP A 37 10.85 6.31 -2.53
N ILE A 38 12.09 6.59 -2.11
CA ILE A 38 12.59 6.21 -0.77
C ILE A 38 11.75 6.90 0.32
N HIS A 39 11.22 8.10 0.06
CA HIS A 39 10.37 8.86 0.96
C HIS A 39 10.90 8.95 2.42
N GLY A 40 12.20 9.19 2.59
CA GLY A 40 12.82 9.30 3.92
C GLY A 40 12.86 8.01 4.73
N ASN A 41 12.59 6.84 4.13
CA ASN A 41 12.71 5.54 4.78
C ASN A 41 14.18 5.14 4.95
N VAL A 42 14.80 5.62 6.03
CA VAL A 42 16.25 5.47 6.20
C VAL A 42 16.71 4.16 6.85
N LYS A 43 15.84 3.52 7.63
CA LYS A 43 16.19 2.40 8.51
C LYS A 43 15.64 1.07 8.02
N ASP A 44 16.45 0.05 8.27
CA ASP A 44 16.04 -1.36 8.26
C ASP A 44 14.98 -1.62 9.35
N ASP A 45 13.93 -2.38 9.03
CA ASP A 45 12.85 -2.79 9.95
C ASP A 45 12.87 -4.29 10.34
N GLY A 46 13.87 -5.02 9.85
CA GLY A 46 14.08 -6.45 10.09
C GLY A 46 13.17 -7.36 9.27
N LYS A 47 12.39 -6.83 8.33
CA LYS A 47 11.30 -7.58 7.67
C LYS A 47 11.12 -7.26 6.19
N SER A 48 11.01 -5.99 5.85
CA SER A 48 10.60 -5.51 4.53
C SER A 48 11.46 -4.36 4.03
N LYS A 49 11.96 -3.50 4.91
CA LYS A 49 12.72 -2.31 4.50
C LYS A 49 14.21 -2.58 4.59
N ILE A 50 14.92 -2.33 3.50
CA ILE A 50 16.36 -2.58 3.39
C ILE A 50 17.15 -1.52 4.19
N GLY A 51 16.79 -0.24 4.02
CA GLY A 51 17.44 0.90 4.67
C GLY A 51 18.81 1.24 4.07
N PHE A 52 19.26 2.49 4.29
CA PHE A 52 20.50 3.00 3.68
C PHE A 52 21.73 2.21 4.13
N ALA A 53 21.79 1.78 5.39
CA ALA A 53 23.02 1.19 5.93
C ALA A 53 23.33 -0.16 5.26
N LYS A 54 22.34 -1.00 5.00
CA LYS A 54 22.54 -2.25 4.27
C LYS A 54 22.76 -2.01 2.79
N PHE A 55 22.03 -1.07 2.19
CA PHE A 55 22.22 -0.73 0.78
C PHE A 55 23.63 -0.17 0.51
N ALA A 56 24.15 0.68 1.40
CA ALA A 56 25.52 1.21 1.33
C ALA A 56 26.56 0.09 1.27
N THR A 57 26.51 -0.86 2.22
CA THR A 57 27.42 -2.01 2.21
C THR A 57 27.26 -2.85 0.94
N TYR A 58 26.02 -3.07 0.49
CA TYR A 58 25.78 -3.85 -0.72
C TYR A 58 26.37 -3.18 -1.96
N VAL A 59 26.24 -1.85 -2.08
CA VAL A 59 26.87 -1.06 -3.15
C VAL A 59 28.39 -1.14 -3.06
N GLU A 60 28.97 -0.99 -1.86
CA GLU A 60 30.41 -1.11 -1.63
C GLU A 60 30.96 -2.49 -2.03
N GLU A 61 30.28 -3.58 -1.61
CA GLU A 61 30.66 -4.96 -1.95
C GLU A 61 30.52 -5.23 -3.45
N THR A 62 29.44 -4.75 -4.07
CA THR A 62 29.19 -4.91 -5.50
C THR A 62 30.24 -4.16 -6.32
N ARG A 63 30.53 -2.92 -5.95
CA ARG A 63 31.55 -2.09 -6.62
C ARG A 63 32.96 -2.66 -6.44
N ALA A 64 33.26 -3.30 -5.32
CA ALA A 64 34.54 -3.96 -5.11
C ALA A 64 34.71 -5.26 -5.91
N ALA A 65 33.59 -5.89 -6.30
CA ALA A 65 33.59 -7.11 -7.11
C ALA A 65 33.69 -6.82 -8.61
N ASP A 66 33.03 -5.76 -9.07
CA ASP A 66 33.05 -5.31 -10.47
C ASP A 66 32.94 -3.78 -10.55
N ASP A 67 33.91 -3.15 -11.21
CA ASP A 67 33.94 -1.70 -11.42
C ASP A 67 32.91 -1.25 -12.49
N ASN A 68 32.29 -2.17 -13.23
CA ASN A 68 31.26 -1.90 -14.24
C ASN A 68 29.87 -1.67 -13.64
N LEU A 69 29.80 -0.96 -12.52
CA LEU A 69 28.58 -0.65 -11.77
C LEU A 69 28.14 0.80 -11.97
N LEU A 70 26.84 0.98 -12.18
CA LEU A 70 26.12 2.26 -12.04
C LEU A 70 25.14 2.16 -10.86
N VAL A 71 25.04 3.23 -10.08
CA VAL A 71 24.06 3.35 -9.00
C VAL A 71 23.18 4.57 -9.25
N LEU A 72 21.88 4.38 -9.46
CA LEU A 72 20.96 5.44 -9.92
C LEU A 72 19.79 5.60 -8.95
N ASP A 73 19.31 6.83 -8.78
CA ASP A 73 18.07 7.09 -8.03
C ASP A 73 17.04 7.85 -8.87
N ALA A 74 15.82 7.34 -8.89
CA ALA A 74 14.75 7.87 -9.73
C ALA A 74 13.91 8.97 -9.06
N GLY A 75 14.33 9.57 -7.93
CA GLY A 75 13.62 10.70 -7.31
C GLY A 75 12.76 10.32 -6.10
N ASP A 76 12.20 11.34 -5.45
CA ASP A 76 11.42 11.28 -4.20
C ASP A 76 12.17 10.65 -3.02
N MET A 77 13.41 11.12 -2.82
CA MET A 77 14.28 10.69 -1.72
C MET A 77 14.14 11.60 -0.49
N PHE A 78 13.96 12.90 -0.70
CA PHE A 78 14.23 13.95 0.29
C PHE A 78 13.02 14.39 1.15
N GLN A 79 11.89 13.70 1.04
CA GLN A 79 10.63 13.98 1.74
C GLN A 79 10.03 12.67 2.26
N GLY A 80 9.09 12.70 3.21
CA GLY A 80 8.17 11.59 3.51
C GLY A 80 8.07 11.33 5.01
N LEU A 81 9.10 10.71 5.57
CA LEU A 81 9.21 10.45 7.01
C LEU A 81 9.81 11.64 7.78
N PRO A 82 9.59 11.72 9.11
CA PRO A 82 10.12 12.80 9.96
C PRO A 82 11.62 13.01 9.84
N PHE A 83 12.37 11.91 9.63
CA PHE A 83 13.81 11.95 9.44
C PHE A 83 14.17 12.97 8.36
N ALA A 84 13.50 12.94 7.21
CA ALA A 84 13.67 13.90 6.12
C ALA A 84 12.94 15.23 6.39
N ASN A 85 11.66 15.18 6.77
CA ASN A 85 10.79 16.37 6.79
C ASN A 85 11.21 17.41 7.84
N LEU A 86 11.66 17.00 9.03
CA LEU A 86 12.00 17.93 10.11
C LEU A 86 13.15 18.89 9.74
N GLU A 87 14.02 18.47 8.83
CA GLU A 87 15.14 19.28 8.33
C GLU A 87 14.99 19.60 6.83
N LYS A 88 13.77 19.51 6.29
CA LYS A 88 13.45 19.84 4.90
C LYS A 88 14.37 19.14 3.90
N GLY A 89 14.58 17.84 4.12
CA GLY A 89 15.41 16.95 3.31
C GLY A 89 16.90 16.95 3.63
N GLN A 90 17.42 17.93 4.38
CA GLN A 90 18.88 18.07 4.56
C GLN A 90 19.53 16.91 5.30
N SER A 91 18.79 16.23 6.17
CA SER A 91 19.23 15.05 6.91
C SER A 91 19.54 13.84 6.01
N MET A 92 19.00 13.79 4.79
CA MET A 92 19.24 12.70 3.84
C MET A 92 20.55 12.87 3.07
N ILE A 93 21.09 14.09 2.99
CA ILE A 93 22.24 14.43 2.14
C ILE A 93 23.47 13.59 2.49
N GLU A 94 23.78 13.46 3.78
CA GLU A 94 24.93 12.67 4.25
C GLU A 94 24.76 11.19 3.87
N LEU A 95 23.55 10.64 4.05
CA LEU A 95 23.26 9.24 3.70
C LEU A 95 23.38 9.00 2.19
N ALA A 96 22.79 9.88 1.37
CA ALA A 96 22.84 9.78 -0.09
C ALA A 96 24.29 9.89 -0.61
N ASN A 97 25.09 10.78 -0.03
CA ASN A 97 26.50 10.94 -0.38
C ASN A 97 27.34 9.70 -0.04
N ILE A 98 27.03 9.00 1.06
CA ILE A 98 27.73 7.76 1.45
C ILE A 98 27.43 6.61 0.47
N ILE A 99 26.19 6.50 -0.03
CA ILE A 99 25.84 5.47 -1.05
C ILE A 99 26.72 5.59 -2.29
N GLY A 100 27.06 6.83 -2.69
CA GLY A 100 27.89 7.06 -3.88
C GLY A 100 27.15 6.82 -5.19
N TYR A 101 25.91 7.34 -5.29
CA TYR A 101 25.14 7.38 -6.54
C TYR A 101 25.93 8.02 -7.69
N ASP A 102 25.68 7.58 -8.90
CA ASP A 102 26.25 8.11 -10.13
C ASP A 102 25.41 9.21 -10.77
N ALA A 103 24.08 9.10 -10.63
CA ALA A 103 23.14 10.13 -11.01
C ALA A 103 21.80 9.93 -10.29
N MET A 104 21.07 11.03 -10.13
CA MET A 104 19.70 11.07 -9.65
C MET A 104 18.85 11.95 -10.56
N THR A 105 17.54 11.73 -10.66
CA THR A 105 16.58 12.74 -11.19
C THR A 105 15.76 13.35 -10.05
N VAL A 106 15.10 14.48 -10.30
CA VAL A 106 14.13 15.04 -9.34
C VAL A 106 12.75 14.43 -9.56
N GLY A 107 12.13 14.00 -8.48
CA GLY A 107 10.70 13.74 -8.38
C GLY A 107 9.92 14.99 -7.95
N ASN A 108 8.60 14.85 -7.83
CA ASN A 108 7.77 16.00 -7.46
C ASN A 108 7.98 16.41 -6.00
N HIS A 109 8.27 15.47 -5.09
CA HIS A 109 8.41 15.76 -3.67
C HIS A 109 9.75 16.41 -3.32
N GLU A 110 10.75 16.38 -4.22
CA GLU A 110 11.96 17.22 -4.07
C GLU A 110 11.63 18.72 -3.99
N PHE A 111 10.50 19.15 -4.57
CA PHE A 111 10.08 20.55 -4.57
C PHE A 111 9.23 20.95 -3.36
N ASP A 112 8.83 20.02 -2.48
CA ASP A 112 7.86 20.30 -1.40
C ASP A 112 8.32 21.36 -0.39
N PHE A 113 9.62 21.48 -0.19
CA PHE A 113 10.20 22.49 0.70
C PHE A 113 10.61 23.78 -0.03
N GLY A 114 10.20 23.92 -1.30
CA GLY A 114 10.49 25.05 -2.18
C GLY A 114 11.73 24.80 -3.04
N ALA A 115 11.68 25.25 -4.29
CA ALA A 115 12.79 25.13 -5.24
C ALA A 115 14.09 25.77 -4.71
N ASP A 116 14.02 26.95 -4.06
CA ASP A 116 15.22 27.55 -3.46
C ASP A 116 15.87 26.62 -2.42
N ASN A 117 15.09 25.89 -1.61
CA ASN A 117 15.65 24.89 -0.70
C ASN A 117 16.29 23.73 -1.46
N LEU A 118 15.60 23.20 -2.47
CA LEU A 118 16.09 22.10 -3.30
C LEU A 118 17.45 22.45 -3.93
N PHE A 119 17.52 23.56 -4.66
CA PHE A 119 18.73 23.94 -5.40
C PHE A 119 19.85 24.43 -4.47
N ASP A 120 19.56 25.32 -3.51
CA ASP A 120 20.60 25.99 -2.72
C ASP A 120 21.04 25.20 -1.47
N ASN A 121 20.23 24.24 -1.00
CA ASN A 121 20.51 23.54 0.26
C ASN A 121 20.60 22.02 0.14
N ILE A 122 19.99 21.42 -0.88
CA ILE A 122 20.04 19.97 -1.13
C ILE A 122 21.03 19.67 -2.26
N ILE A 123 20.68 20.02 -3.49
CA ILE A 123 21.45 19.67 -4.70
C ILE A 123 22.87 20.21 -4.64
N SER A 124 23.07 21.43 -4.15
CA SER A 124 24.41 22.03 -4.02
C SER A 124 25.35 21.30 -3.04
N LYS A 125 24.85 20.35 -2.25
CA LYS A 125 25.62 19.57 -1.25
C LYS A 125 25.70 18.08 -1.57
N LEU A 126 25.09 17.64 -2.68
CA LEU A 126 25.24 16.27 -3.18
C LEU A 126 26.59 16.12 -3.90
N ASN A 127 27.21 14.96 -3.72
CA ASN A 127 28.49 14.61 -4.35
C ASN A 127 28.34 13.98 -5.74
N PHE A 128 27.10 13.91 -6.23
CA PHE A 128 26.73 13.31 -7.50
C PHE A 128 25.74 14.24 -8.24
N PRO A 129 25.68 14.16 -9.58
CA PRO A 129 24.83 15.04 -10.36
C PRO A 129 23.34 14.66 -10.21
N VAL A 130 22.50 15.69 -10.12
CA VAL A 130 21.05 15.58 -10.28
C VAL A 130 20.69 16.10 -11.67
N LEU A 131 19.97 15.29 -12.44
CA LEU A 131 19.73 15.50 -13.86
C LEU A 131 18.25 15.77 -14.12
N ALA A 132 17.95 16.69 -15.03
CA ALA A 132 16.61 16.82 -15.59
C ALA A 132 16.64 17.54 -16.95
N ALA A 133 16.26 16.83 -18.01
CA ALA A 133 16.21 17.36 -19.37
C ALA A 133 14.96 18.20 -19.67
N ASN A 134 14.06 18.40 -18.70
CA ASN A 134 12.82 19.15 -18.93
C ASN A 134 12.50 20.18 -17.84
N VAL A 135 13.45 20.52 -16.96
CA VAL A 135 13.25 21.53 -15.91
C VAL A 135 14.01 22.80 -16.26
N TYR A 136 13.29 23.91 -16.36
CA TYR A 136 13.82 25.22 -16.74
C TYR A 136 13.55 26.28 -15.68
N LYS A 137 14.42 27.28 -15.59
CA LYS A 137 14.24 28.51 -14.82
C LYS A 137 14.37 29.69 -15.77
N GLY A 138 13.25 30.15 -16.31
CA GLY A 138 13.27 31.05 -17.47
C GLY A 138 13.76 30.31 -18.72
N ASP A 139 14.69 30.90 -19.48
CA ASP A 139 15.21 30.31 -20.72
C ASP A 139 16.38 29.32 -20.50
N GLU A 140 16.84 29.15 -19.26
CA GLU A 140 17.97 28.28 -18.91
C GLU A 140 17.49 27.00 -18.22
N ARG A 141 18.16 25.87 -18.50
CA ARG A 141 17.92 24.62 -17.79
C ARG A 141 18.32 24.78 -16.32
N ALA A 142 17.46 24.32 -15.41
CA ALA A 142 17.73 24.40 -13.98
C ALA A 142 18.73 23.33 -13.50
N LEU A 143 18.82 22.22 -14.23
CA LEU A 143 19.72 21.09 -13.99
C LEU A 143 20.43 20.71 -15.29
N ASP A 144 21.57 20.03 -15.17
CA ASP A 144 22.18 19.38 -16.32
C ASP A 144 21.22 18.34 -16.89
N ALA A 145 21.11 18.27 -18.21
CA ALA A 145 20.20 17.32 -18.86
C ALA A 145 20.73 15.89 -18.77
N TYR A 146 22.03 15.72 -18.95
CA TYR A 146 22.69 14.42 -19.06
C TYR A 146 24.15 14.45 -18.60
N ILE A 147 24.70 13.26 -18.35
CA ILE A 147 26.13 12.98 -18.25
C ILE A 147 26.51 11.83 -19.19
N VAL A 148 27.80 11.68 -19.46
CA VAL A 148 28.35 10.54 -20.20
C VAL A 148 29.44 9.90 -19.35
N LYS A 149 29.34 8.59 -19.14
CA LYS A 149 30.35 7.78 -18.46
C LYS A 149 30.93 6.76 -19.44
N GLU A 150 32.21 6.46 -19.28
CA GLU A 150 32.86 5.36 -20.00
C GLU A 150 33.06 4.19 -19.04
N ILE A 151 32.49 3.03 -19.36
CA ILE A 151 32.54 1.81 -18.55
C ILE A 151 33.14 0.71 -19.42
N ASP A 152 34.34 0.25 -19.07
CA ASP A 152 35.11 -0.74 -19.85
C ASP A 152 35.15 -0.41 -21.37
N GLY A 153 35.33 0.88 -21.68
CA GLY A 153 35.38 1.38 -23.06
C GLY A 153 34.02 1.42 -23.78
N VAL A 154 32.90 1.26 -23.08
CA VAL A 154 31.53 1.51 -23.55
C VAL A 154 31.09 2.90 -23.10
N LYS A 155 30.61 3.74 -24.03
CA LYS A 155 30.04 5.05 -23.69
C LYS A 155 28.57 4.96 -23.29
N VAL A 156 28.28 5.27 -22.04
CA VAL A 156 26.94 5.28 -21.47
C VAL A 156 26.47 6.72 -21.28
N GLY A 157 25.43 7.12 -22.01
CA GLY A 157 24.73 8.38 -21.80
C GLY A 157 23.62 8.20 -20.77
N ILE A 158 23.61 9.03 -19.72
CA ILE A 158 22.60 8.99 -18.66
C ILE A 158 21.92 10.35 -18.62
N PHE A 159 20.60 10.41 -18.78
CA PHE A 159 19.86 11.67 -18.75
C PHE A 159 18.65 11.61 -17.82
N GLY A 160 18.29 12.76 -17.25
CA GLY A 160 17.20 12.86 -16.27
C GLY A 160 15.88 13.32 -16.88
N MET A 161 14.76 12.94 -16.27
CA MET A 161 13.43 13.43 -16.61
C MET A 161 12.57 13.60 -15.36
N ALA A 162 11.94 14.76 -15.20
CA ALA A 162 11.02 15.06 -14.11
C ALA A 162 9.58 15.07 -14.61
N THR A 163 8.61 14.64 -13.78
CA THR A 163 7.20 14.75 -14.16
C THR A 163 6.74 16.20 -14.28
N GLU A 164 6.03 16.50 -15.36
CA GLU A 164 5.33 17.78 -15.56
C GLU A 164 4.26 18.02 -14.48
N GLU A 165 3.79 16.95 -13.85
CA GLU A 165 2.84 17.02 -12.75
C GLU A 165 3.38 17.77 -11.54
N THR A 166 4.70 17.91 -11.40
CA THR A 166 5.35 18.66 -10.31
C THR A 166 4.81 20.09 -10.19
N ALA A 167 4.40 20.70 -11.31
CA ALA A 167 3.80 22.04 -11.32
C ALA A 167 2.49 22.15 -10.52
N PHE A 168 1.80 21.03 -10.27
CA PHE A 168 0.52 20.99 -9.56
C PHE A 168 0.39 19.92 -8.47
N LYS A 169 1.30 18.93 -8.40
CA LYS A 169 1.41 17.94 -7.31
C LYS A 169 2.25 18.44 -6.14
N SER A 170 3.24 19.30 -6.39
CA SER A 170 3.79 20.13 -5.31
C SER A 170 2.97 21.41 -5.16
N HIS A 171 3.05 22.07 -4.01
CA HIS A 171 2.32 23.32 -3.81
C HIS A 171 2.80 24.36 -4.85
N PRO A 172 1.93 25.01 -5.64
CA PRO A 172 2.36 25.87 -6.76
C PRO A 172 3.28 27.04 -6.37
N SER A 173 3.28 27.46 -5.10
CA SER A 173 4.24 28.46 -4.61
C SER A 173 5.69 27.95 -4.55
N ASN A 174 5.88 26.64 -4.50
CA ASN A 174 7.17 25.99 -4.34
C ASN A 174 7.93 25.89 -5.66
N THR A 175 7.23 25.92 -6.79
CA THR A 175 7.78 25.81 -8.14
C THR A 175 7.76 27.15 -8.89
N VAL A 176 7.54 28.27 -8.18
CA VAL A 176 7.48 29.61 -8.80
C VAL A 176 8.78 29.92 -9.54
N GLY A 177 8.65 30.24 -10.83
CA GLY A 177 9.77 30.57 -11.71
C GLY A 177 10.42 29.36 -12.37
N TYR A 178 9.91 28.15 -12.13
CA TYR A 178 10.32 26.92 -12.78
C TYR A 178 9.25 26.44 -13.77
N GLU A 179 9.69 25.89 -14.89
CA GLU A 179 8.86 25.32 -15.94
C GLU A 179 9.26 23.86 -16.19
N PHE A 180 8.27 22.99 -16.33
CA PHE A 180 8.43 21.58 -16.67
C PHE A 180 7.91 21.40 -18.09
N THR A 181 8.83 21.17 -19.04
CA THR A 181 8.51 21.10 -20.47
C THR A 181 8.14 19.69 -20.91
N ASP A 182 7.56 19.57 -22.11
CA ASP A 182 7.13 18.29 -22.70
C ASP A 182 8.21 17.21 -22.63
N MET A 183 7.91 16.12 -21.92
CA MET A 183 8.85 15.03 -21.67
C MET A 183 9.28 14.30 -22.95
N ILE A 184 8.42 14.20 -23.96
CA ILE A 184 8.70 13.47 -25.20
C ILE A 184 9.67 14.27 -26.06
N GLU A 185 9.43 15.57 -26.24
CA GLU A 185 10.32 16.43 -27.02
C GLU A 185 11.67 16.60 -26.33
N ALA A 186 11.69 16.76 -25.01
CA ALA A 186 12.92 16.81 -24.22
C ALA A 186 13.74 15.50 -24.34
N ALA A 187 13.08 14.34 -24.27
CA ALA A 187 13.72 13.04 -24.46
C ALA A 187 14.28 12.89 -25.88
N LYS A 188 13.51 13.22 -26.92
CA LYS A 188 13.99 13.17 -28.31
C LYS A 188 15.22 14.04 -28.53
N GLU A 189 15.21 15.28 -28.03
CA GLU A 189 16.34 16.19 -28.15
C GLU A 189 17.59 15.59 -27.48
N THR A 190 17.44 15.09 -26.25
CA THR A 190 18.55 14.57 -25.46
C THR A 190 19.12 13.28 -26.04
N VAL A 191 18.27 12.36 -26.50
CA VAL A 191 18.69 11.13 -27.21
C VAL A 191 19.45 11.47 -28.48
N ASN A 192 19.00 12.46 -29.26
CA ASN A 192 19.71 12.89 -30.46
C ASN A 192 21.10 13.45 -30.13
N VAL A 193 21.22 14.26 -29.06
CA VAL A 193 22.51 14.78 -28.60
C VAL A 193 23.44 13.64 -28.17
N LEU A 194 22.97 12.71 -27.35
CA LEU A 194 23.76 11.57 -26.87
C LEU A 194 24.24 10.67 -28.01
N LYS A 195 23.39 10.40 -29.01
CA LYS A 195 23.76 9.57 -30.17
C LYS A 195 24.70 10.29 -31.13
N GLU A 196 24.35 11.49 -31.57
CA GLU A 196 25.03 12.16 -32.67
C GLU A 196 26.31 12.88 -32.24
N LYS A 197 26.31 13.49 -31.05
CA LYS A 197 27.45 14.29 -30.55
C LYS A 197 28.34 13.48 -29.63
N GLU A 198 27.75 12.84 -28.62
CA GLU A 198 28.53 12.11 -27.61
C GLU A 198 28.96 10.71 -28.08
N GLN A 199 28.23 10.17 -29.06
CA GLN A 199 28.40 8.82 -29.59
C GLN A 199 28.20 7.77 -28.49
N ALA A 200 27.16 7.95 -27.67
CA ALA A 200 26.75 6.99 -26.67
C ALA A 200 26.31 5.67 -27.34
N GLU A 201 26.82 4.56 -26.81
CA GLU A 201 26.49 3.19 -27.23
C GLU A 201 25.33 2.62 -26.40
N VAL A 202 25.14 3.13 -25.19
CA VAL A 202 24.03 2.82 -24.28
C VAL A 202 23.39 4.12 -23.82
N ILE A 203 22.07 4.22 -23.84
CA ILE A 203 21.34 5.38 -23.34
C ILE A 203 20.37 4.98 -22.23
N ILE A 204 20.56 5.56 -21.05
CA ILE A 204 19.75 5.34 -19.86
C ILE A 204 19.00 6.63 -19.52
N MET A 205 17.68 6.55 -19.39
CA MET A 205 16.88 7.62 -18.80
C MET A 205 16.62 7.31 -17.32
N VAL A 206 16.91 8.26 -16.44
CA VAL A 206 16.50 8.23 -15.03
C VAL A 206 15.31 9.17 -14.92
N ALA A 207 14.13 8.61 -14.66
CA ALA A 207 12.85 9.30 -14.77
C ALA A 207 12.06 9.24 -13.47
N HIS A 208 11.26 10.27 -13.24
CA HIS A 208 10.23 10.29 -12.21
C HIS A 208 8.89 10.62 -12.86
N LEU A 209 8.42 9.75 -13.74
CA LEU A 209 7.23 9.94 -14.59
C LEU A 209 6.09 9.00 -14.21
N GLY A 210 6.42 7.81 -13.71
CA GLY A 210 5.44 6.80 -13.34
C GLY A 210 4.84 6.06 -14.53
N LEU A 211 3.97 5.10 -14.19
CA LEU A 211 3.33 4.18 -15.12
C LEU A 211 1.81 4.12 -14.91
N TYR A 212 1.09 3.88 -16.00
CA TYR A 212 -0.34 3.50 -16.05
C TYR A 212 -1.38 4.53 -15.59
N GLU A 213 -0.98 5.61 -14.90
CA GLU A 213 -1.86 6.69 -14.47
C GLU A 213 -1.31 8.05 -14.89
N GLY A 214 -2.16 8.91 -15.48
CA GLY A 214 -1.79 10.26 -15.94
C GLY A 214 -1.39 10.35 -17.41
N ASP A 215 -1.05 11.56 -17.83
CA ASP A 215 -0.68 11.90 -19.22
C ASP A 215 0.85 11.92 -19.43
N TYR A 216 1.64 11.71 -18.37
CA TYR A 216 3.09 11.94 -18.32
C TYR A 216 3.87 10.70 -17.89
N THR A 217 3.67 9.57 -18.57
CA THR A 217 4.25 8.27 -18.15
C THR A 217 5.47 7.83 -18.96
N SER A 218 6.34 7.03 -18.34
CA SER A 218 7.54 6.48 -19.00
C SER A 218 7.23 5.58 -20.19
N ASP A 219 6.10 4.86 -20.18
CA ASP A 219 5.70 4.00 -21.31
C ASP A 219 5.31 4.82 -22.55
N LEU A 220 4.82 6.06 -22.38
CA LEU A 220 4.58 6.98 -23.49
C LEU A 220 5.89 7.47 -24.10
N VAL A 221 6.90 7.78 -23.28
CA VAL A 221 8.24 8.15 -23.78
C VAL A 221 8.86 6.98 -24.54
N ALA A 222 8.86 5.77 -23.97
CA ALA A 222 9.40 4.57 -24.62
C ALA A 222 8.70 4.23 -25.95
N LYS A 223 7.39 4.53 -26.09
CA LYS A 223 6.65 4.37 -27.35
C LYS A 223 7.01 5.43 -28.39
N ALA A 224 7.36 6.64 -27.96
CA ALA A 224 7.53 7.80 -28.83
C ALA A 224 8.99 8.11 -29.20
N VAL A 225 9.96 7.58 -28.45
CA VAL A 225 11.39 7.94 -28.57
C VAL A 225 12.27 6.70 -28.73
N ASP A 226 12.79 6.49 -29.94
CA ASP A 226 13.63 5.33 -30.26
C ASP A 226 15.06 5.44 -29.70
N GLY A 227 15.55 4.29 -29.21
CA GLY A 227 16.93 4.04 -28.76
C GLY A 227 17.31 4.71 -27.45
N ILE A 228 16.35 4.79 -26.54
CA ILE A 228 16.60 4.66 -25.10
C ILE A 228 16.70 3.16 -24.82
N ASP A 229 17.76 2.71 -24.14
CA ASP A 229 17.94 1.29 -23.82
C ASP A 229 17.24 0.89 -22.53
N LEU A 230 17.34 1.75 -21.51
CA LEU A 230 16.82 1.53 -20.17
C LEU A 230 16.16 2.81 -19.66
N ILE A 231 14.99 2.68 -19.05
CA ILE A 231 14.34 3.71 -18.24
C ILE A 231 14.28 3.19 -16.81
N VAL A 232 14.97 3.88 -15.91
CA VAL A 232 14.86 3.70 -14.45
C VAL A 232 13.81 4.70 -13.96
N ASP A 233 12.63 4.24 -13.55
CA ASP A 233 11.48 5.09 -13.22
C ASP A 233 11.07 5.01 -11.74
N GLY A 234 10.24 5.96 -11.31
CA GLY A 234 9.64 6.06 -9.98
C GLY A 234 8.19 6.55 -10.02
N HIS A 235 7.78 7.41 -9.09
CA HIS A 235 6.53 8.19 -9.04
C HIS A 235 5.24 7.40 -8.76
N SER A 236 4.97 6.35 -9.54
CA SER A 236 3.74 5.57 -9.43
C SER A 236 3.83 4.42 -8.43
N HIS A 237 4.95 4.31 -7.71
CA HIS A 237 5.26 3.24 -6.75
C HIS A 237 5.07 1.83 -7.31
N THR A 238 5.25 1.69 -8.62
CA THR A 238 4.98 0.43 -9.33
C THR A 238 6.15 -0.54 -9.14
N GLU A 239 5.89 -1.76 -8.69
CA GLU A 239 6.91 -2.82 -8.65
C GLU A 239 6.95 -3.54 -9.99
N LEU A 240 8.14 -3.65 -10.60
CA LEU A 240 8.37 -4.40 -11.83
C LEU A 240 9.43 -5.50 -11.60
N PRO A 241 9.04 -6.69 -11.08
CA PRO A 241 9.98 -7.74 -10.70
C PRO A 241 10.94 -8.20 -11.81
N GLU A 242 10.54 -8.16 -13.07
CA GLU A 242 11.36 -8.53 -14.24
C GLU A 242 11.51 -7.35 -15.23
N GLY A 243 11.18 -6.13 -14.80
CA GLY A 243 11.01 -4.98 -15.69
C GLY A 243 9.80 -5.09 -16.62
N LEU A 244 9.60 -4.06 -17.45
CA LEU A 244 8.58 -3.98 -18.47
C LEU A 244 9.23 -3.64 -19.81
N MET A 245 9.05 -4.51 -20.81
CA MET A 245 9.52 -4.22 -22.16
C MET A 245 8.50 -3.42 -22.98
N VAL A 246 8.90 -2.22 -23.41
CA VAL A 246 8.12 -1.38 -24.33
C VAL A 246 8.97 -1.09 -25.56
N ASN A 247 8.57 -1.65 -26.72
CA ASN A 247 9.42 -1.70 -27.91
C ASN A 247 10.80 -2.31 -27.54
N ASP A 248 11.90 -1.62 -27.86
CA ASP A 248 13.26 -2.04 -27.53
C ASP A 248 13.76 -1.41 -26.20
N THR A 249 12.93 -0.68 -25.45
CA THR A 249 13.30 0.03 -24.21
C THR A 249 12.80 -0.67 -22.95
N LEU A 250 13.72 -1.11 -22.07
CA LEU A 250 13.38 -1.75 -20.80
C LEU A 250 13.04 -0.69 -19.75
N ILE A 251 11.90 -0.84 -19.07
CA ILE A 251 11.48 0.05 -17.98
C ILE A 251 11.56 -0.73 -16.66
N VAL A 252 12.15 -0.14 -15.63
CA VAL A 252 12.30 -0.74 -14.30
C VAL A 252 11.87 0.23 -13.19
N SER A 253 11.34 -0.30 -12.08
CA SER A 253 10.92 0.46 -10.90
C SER A 253 10.81 -0.47 -9.68
N THR A 254 11.16 0.03 -8.49
CA THR A 254 11.36 -0.76 -7.26
C THR A 254 10.19 -0.75 -6.29
N GLY A 255 9.07 -0.11 -6.65
CA GLY A 255 8.00 0.17 -5.69
C GLY A 255 8.29 1.45 -4.91
N THR A 256 8.37 1.38 -3.58
CA THR A 256 8.57 2.55 -2.71
C THR A 256 9.22 2.15 -1.37
N ALA A 257 9.67 3.13 -0.60
CA ALA A 257 10.04 3.00 0.82
C ALA A 257 11.18 2.02 1.12
N PHE A 258 12.06 1.79 0.14
CA PHE A 258 13.14 0.80 0.24
C PHE A 258 12.67 -0.65 0.47
N ASN A 259 11.46 -0.99 0.02
CA ASN A 259 10.99 -2.37 0.05
C ASN A 259 11.82 -3.29 -0.87
N ASN A 260 12.33 -2.74 -1.98
CA ASN A 260 13.19 -3.42 -2.93
C ASN A 260 14.35 -2.50 -3.37
N VAL A 261 15.41 -3.10 -3.89
CA VAL A 261 16.44 -2.47 -4.73
C VAL A 261 16.35 -3.12 -6.10
N GLY A 262 16.44 -2.34 -7.18
CA GLY A 262 16.44 -2.89 -8.52
C GLY A 262 17.85 -3.22 -8.98
N GLU A 263 18.02 -4.36 -9.63
CA GLU A 263 19.26 -4.75 -10.31
C GLU A 263 18.96 -4.97 -11.79
N VAL A 264 19.76 -4.36 -12.66
CA VAL A 264 19.70 -4.54 -14.12
C VAL A 264 21.08 -4.91 -14.64
N GLU A 265 21.15 -5.90 -15.52
CA GLU A 265 22.35 -6.21 -16.29
C GLU A 265 22.11 -5.93 -17.77
N LEU A 266 22.94 -5.05 -18.35
CA LEU A 266 22.97 -4.76 -19.78
C LEU A 266 24.24 -5.36 -20.37
N THR A 267 24.09 -6.31 -21.31
CA THR A 267 25.23 -6.85 -22.06
C THR A 267 25.39 -6.09 -23.37
N VAL A 268 26.58 -5.57 -23.60
CA VAL A 268 26.95 -4.75 -24.76
C VAL A 268 27.96 -5.51 -25.63
N GLU A 269 27.61 -5.71 -26.89
CA GLU A 269 28.47 -6.33 -27.92
C GLU A 269 28.53 -5.42 -29.15
N ASP A 270 29.73 -5.19 -29.68
CA ASP A 270 29.97 -4.33 -30.85
C ASP A 270 29.28 -2.94 -30.75
N GLY A 271 29.26 -2.38 -29.55
CA GLY A 271 28.68 -1.07 -29.25
C GLY A 271 27.15 -1.02 -29.25
N LYS A 272 26.50 -2.17 -29.04
CA LYS A 272 25.04 -2.28 -28.96
C LYS A 272 24.63 -3.15 -27.78
N VAL A 273 23.53 -2.78 -27.12
CA VAL A 273 22.92 -3.64 -26.11
C VAL A 273 22.28 -4.86 -26.79
N VAL A 274 22.73 -6.06 -26.41
CA VAL A 274 22.25 -7.35 -26.96
C VAL A 274 21.43 -8.15 -25.96
N ASN A 275 21.57 -7.86 -24.66
CA ASN A 275 20.78 -8.48 -23.59
C ASN A 275 20.40 -7.45 -22.52
N LYS A 276 19.21 -7.61 -21.93
CA LYS A 276 18.68 -6.78 -20.83
C LYS A 276 17.98 -7.70 -19.85
N GLU A 277 18.51 -7.82 -18.65
CA GLU A 277 17.91 -8.60 -17.55
C GLU A 277 17.68 -7.69 -16.35
N ALA A 278 16.56 -7.86 -15.67
CA ALA A 278 16.22 -7.08 -14.48
C ALA A 278 15.63 -7.99 -13.40
N GLU A 279 15.97 -7.72 -12.15
CA GLU A 279 15.31 -8.30 -10.99
C GLU A 279 15.09 -7.26 -9.87
N LEU A 280 14.10 -7.51 -9.01
CA LEU A 280 13.96 -6.80 -7.75
C LEU A 280 14.57 -7.63 -6.62
N LEU A 281 15.50 -7.01 -5.90
CA LEU A 281 16.13 -7.53 -4.71
C LEU A 281 15.32 -7.08 -3.49
N ASP A 282 14.54 -8.01 -2.92
CA ASP A 282 13.78 -7.77 -1.69
C ASP A 282 14.68 -7.89 -0.44
N TYR A 283 14.09 -7.64 0.73
CA TYR A 283 14.77 -7.70 2.03
C TYR A 283 15.57 -9.00 2.27
N SER A 284 15.14 -10.15 1.72
CA SER A 284 15.83 -11.43 1.94
C SER A 284 17.26 -11.44 1.38
N ARG A 285 17.53 -10.63 0.34
CA ARG A 285 18.88 -10.44 -0.22
C ARG A 285 19.81 -9.65 0.70
N PHE A 286 19.23 -8.88 1.63
CA PHE A 286 19.95 -7.99 2.53
C PHE A 286 19.95 -8.48 3.99
N GLU A 287 19.31 -9.61 4.30
CA GLU A 287 19.18 -10.11 5.68
C GLU A 287 20.55 -10.29 6.35
N GLU A 288 21.51 -10.86 5.62
CA GLU A 288 22.87 -11.16 6.09
C GLU A 288 23.89 -10.04 5.75
N VAL A 289 23.47 -8.96 5.08
CA VAL A 289 24.36 -7.83 4.77
C VAL A 289 24.64 -7.06 6.06
N THR A 290 25.93 -6.87 6.36
CA THR A 290 26.35 -6.11 7.54
C THR A 290 26.06 -4.63 7.30
N PRO A 291 25.29 -3.93 8.16
CA PRO A 291 24.99 -2.51 7.95
C PRO A 291 26.25 -1.63 8.01
N ASN A 292 26.36 -0.68 7.09
CA ASN A 292 27.47 0.28 7.04
C ASN A 292 27.48 1.16 8.30
N ALA A 293 28.62 1.18 8.99
CA ALA A 293 28.74 1.84 10.29
C ALA A 293 28.69 3.37 10.20
N GLU A 294 29.19 3.96 9.11
CA GLU A 294 29.16 5.41 8.89
C GLU A 294 27.72 5.89 8.67
N VAL A 295 26.94 5.15 7.89
CA VAL A 295 25.50 5.42 7.71
C VAL A 295 24.73 5.32 9.02
N LEU A 296 25.01 4.29 9.84
CA LEU A 296 24.36 4.16 11.15
C LEU A 296 24.69 5.34 12.08
N GLU A 297 25.96 5.77 12.13
CA GLU A 297 26.38 6.92 12.92
C GLU A 297 25.70 8.22 12.44
N ALA A 298 25.59 8.42 11.12
CA ALA A 298 24.90 9.57 10.53
C ALA A 298 23.40 9.58 10.90
N ILE A 299 22.73 8.43 10.85
CA ILE A 299 21.33 8.29 11.28
C ILE A 299 21.20 8.63 12.77
N GLU A 300 22.01 8.03 13.65
CA GLU A 300 21.95 8.26 15.09
C GLU A 300 22.14 9.74 15.45
N LYS A 301 23.06 10.42 14.77
CA LYS A 301 23.35 11.85 14.96
C LYS A 301 22.14 12.73 14.60
N VAL A 302 21.49 12.47 13.46
CA VAL A 302 20.27 13.18 13.05
C VAL A 302 19.15 12.92 14.05
N GLU A 303 18.93 11.67 14.44
CA GLU A 303 17.86 11.33 15.40
C GLU A 303 18.07 11.99 16.76
N ALA A 304 19.31 12.04 17.25
CA ALA A 304 19.65 12.74 18.48
C ALA A 304 19.38 14.26 18.38
N ALA A 305 19.64 14.87 17.22
CA ALA A 305 19.36 16.29 16.97
C ALA A 305 17.86 16.59 16.82
N GLN A 306 17.09 15.65 16.25
CA GLN A 306 15.66 15.78 16.04
C GLN A 306 14.84 15.46 17.29
N LYS A 307 15.37 14.68 18.23
CA LYS A 307 14.67 14.28 19.45
C LYS A 307 14.02 15.45 20.22
N PRO A 308 14.68 16.60 20.48
CA PRO A 308 14.03 17.73 21.15
C PRO A 308 12.89 18.35 20.33
N ILE A 309 12.96 18.28 18.99
CA ILE A 309 11.90 18.76 18.09
C ILE A 309 10.69 17.83 18.18
N LEU A 310 10.93 16.52 18.20
CA LEU A 310 9.92 15.48 18.35
C LEU A 310 9.21 15.54 19.72
N GLU A 311 9.96 15.85 20.78
CA GLU A 311 9.43 15.99 22.15
C GLU A 311 8.72 17.34 22.39
N ARG A 312 8.74 18.27 21.42
CA ARG A 312 8.04 19.56 21.53
C ARG A 312 6.54 19.32 21.73
N VAL A 313 5.99 19.95 22.77
CA VAL A 313 4.54 19.97 23.02
C VAL A 313 3.86 20.91 22.02
N VAL A 314 2.88 20.40 21.29
CA VAL A 314 2.09 21.10 20.26
C VAL A 314 0.65 21.37 20.70
N GLY A 315 0.19 20.68 21.74
CA GLY A 315 -1.14 20.90 22.32
C GLY A 315 -1.36 20.05 23.56
N LYS A 316 -2.61 19.97 24.01
CA LYS A 316 -3.01 19.10 25.12
C LYS A 316 -4.25 18.29 24.77
N ALA A 317 -4.29 17.03 25.18
CA ALA A 317 -5.46 16.17 25.10
C ALA A 317 -6.13 16.11 26.48
N ALA A 318 -7.39 16.54 26.58
CA ALA A 318 -8.15 16.47 27.84
C ALA A 318 -8.57 15.02 28.19
N VAL A 319 -8.64 14.16 27.17
CA VAL A 319 -9.02 12.75 27.24
C VAL A 319 -8.11 11.93 26.33
N ASP A 320 -8.11 10.60 26.48
CA ASP A 320 -7.43 9.72 25.53
C ASP A 320 -8.06 9.89 24.13
N LEU A 321 -7.22 10.17 23.12
CA LEU A 321 -7.59 10.17 21.71
C LEU A 321 -7.31 8.79 21.13
N ILE A 322 -8.38 8.09 20.75
CA ILE A 322 -8.38 6.66 20.49
C ILE A 322 -8.00 6.37 19.04
N GLY A 323 -6.79 5.83 18.85
CA GLY A 323 -6.27 5.37 17.56
C GLY A 323 -5.94 3.88 17.53
N GLU A 324 -6.40 3.11 18.52
CA GLU A 324 -6.17 1.67 18.59
C GLU A 324 -6.70 0.97 17.35
N ARG A 325 -5.84 0.15 16.72
CA ARG A 325 -6.15 -0.58 15.47
C ARG A 325 -7.52 -1.26 15.49
N ALA A 326 -7.82 -2.00 16.57
CA ALA A 326 -9.07 -2.75 16.69
C ALA A 326 -10.31 -1.86 16.69
N LEU A 327 -10.18 -0.60 17.12
CA LEU A 327 -11.27 0.36 17.22
C LEU A 327 -11.39 1.21 15.95
N VAL A 328 -10.29 1.77 15.45
CA VAL A 328 -10.31 2.59 14.22
C VAL A 328 -10.71 1.81 12.98
N ARG A 329 -10.56 0.47 13.00
CA ARG A 329 -10.91 -0.43 11.89
C ARG A 329 -12.30 -1.08 12.02
N THR A 330 -13.05 -0.73 13.07
CA THR A 330 -14.39 -1.27 13.32
C THR A 330 -15.39 -0.21 13.75
N GLY A 331 -14.98 1.04 13.98
CA GLY A 331 -15.90 2.08 14.43
C GLY A 331 -15.28 3.47 14.39
N GLU A 332 -16.15 4.47 14.55
CA GLU A 332 -15.72 5.85 14.76
C GLU A 332 -14.98 6.00 16.08
N THR A 333 -13.90 6.78 16.07
CA THR A 333 -13.17 7.18 17.27
C THR A 333 -13.08 8.70 17.37
N ASN A 334 -12.83 9.22 18.57
CA ASN A 334 -12.63 10.66 18.75
C ASN A 334 -11.38 11.18 18.01
N LEU A 335 -10.32 10.38 17.85
CA LEU A 335 -9.16 10.74 17.03
C LEU A 335 -9.49 10.77 15.53
N GLY A 336 -10.26 9.80 15.03
CA GLY A 336 -10.69 9.81 13.64
C GLY A 336 -11.63 10.97 13.31
N GLN A 337 -12.48 11.36 14.27
CA GLN A 337 -13.27 12.59 14.15
C GLN A 337 -12.40 13.85 14.17
N LEU A 338 -11.42 13.94 15.06
CA LEU A 338 -10.48 15.06 15.12
C LEU A 338 -9.73 15.23 13.78
N ALA A 339 -9.23 14.13 13.22
CA ALA A 339 -8.52 14.13 11.95
C ALA A 339 -9.41 14.60 10.79
N THR A 340 -10.62 14.04 10.67
CA THR A 340 -11.54 14.44 9.60
C THR A 340 -12.07 15.86 9.77
N ASP A 341 -12.19 16.37 11.00
CA ASP A 341 -12.50 17.77 11.26
C ASP A 341 -11.37 18.70 10.84
N ALA A 342 -10.11 18.32 11.10
CA ALA A 342 -8.93 19.05 10.63
C ALA A 342 -8.91 19.16 9.09
N MET A 343 -9.24 18.07 8.39
CA MET A 343 -9.34 18.06 6.92
C MET A 343 -10.41 19.03 6.40
N ILE A 344 -11.57 19.12 7.06
CA ILE A 344 -12.63 20.08 6.71
C ILE A 344 -12.19 21.52 7.01
N ASP A 345 -11.55 21.75 8.17
CA ASP A 345 -11.08 23.09 8.58
C ASP A 345 -10.04 23.65 7.61
N LEU A 346 -9.12 22.80 7.12
CA LEU A 346 -8.11 23.17 6.13
C LEU A 346 -8.73 23.47 4.76
N THR A 347 -9.61 22.59 4.27
CA THR A 347 -9.99 22.58 2.85
C THR A 347 -11.34 23.26 2.55
N GLY A 348 -12.20 23.38 3.55
CA GLY A 348 -13.59 23.81 3.36
C GLY A 348 -14.44 22.83 2.53
N ALA A 349 -13.99 21.58 2.34
CA ALA A 349 -14.76 20.55 1.66
C ALA A 349 -16.09 20.26 2.38
N GLN A 350 -17.06 19.68 1.67
CA GLN A 350 -18.36 19.35 2.26
C GLN A 350 -18.34 18.03 3.02
N ILE A 351 -17.46 17.12 2.64
CA ILE A 351 -17.36 15.76 3.18
C ILE A 351 -15.88 15.43 3.36
N ALA A 352 -15.50 14.86 4.49
CA ALA A 352 -14.20 14.23 4.68
C ALA A 352 -14.38 12.73 4.86
N ILE A 353 -13.52 11.94 4.21
CA ILE A 353 -13.43 10.49 4.41
C ILE A 353 -11.95 10.13 4.52
N THR A 354 -11.57 9.43 5.58
CA THR A 354 -10.24 8.82 5.70
C THR A 354 -10.36 7.42 6.28
N ASN A 355 -9.52 6.50 5.84
CA ASN A 355 -9.53 5.10 6.25
C ASN A 355 -8.87 4.94 7.64
N GLY A 356 -9.44 4.08 8.48
CA GLY A 356 -8.90 3.75 9.81
C GLY A 356 -7.52 3.10 9.74
N GLY A 357 -7.15 2.52 8.60
CA GLY A 357 -5.81 2.01 8.31
C GLY A 357 -4.74 3.10 8.35
N GLY A 358 -5.09 4.36 8.08
CA GLY A 358 -4.21 5.51 8.15
C GLY A 358 -3.93 6.02 9.56
N ILE A 359 -4.79 5.72 10.55
CA ILE A 359 -4.63 6.13 11.95
C ILE A 359 -3.88 5.04 12.71
N ARG A 360 -2.67 5.35 13.20
CA ARG A 360 -1.71 4.31 13.63
C ARG A 360 -1.42 4.24 15.12
N ALA A 361 -1.77 5.28 15.87
CA ALA A 361 -1.50 5.36 17.29
C ALA A 361 -2.61 6.10 18.04
N SER A 362 -2.79 5.77 19.32
CA SER A 362 -3.57 6.57 20.25
C SER A 362 -2.70 7.66 20.88
N ILE A 363 -3.31 8.77 21.30
CA ILE A 363 -2.66 9.80 22.10
C ILE A 363 -3.29 9.78 23.50
N LYS A 364 -2.47 9.70 24.55
CA LYS A 364 -2.97 9.71 25.93
C LYS A 364 -3.38 11.12 26.36
N ALA A 365 -4.31 11.19 27.31
CA ALA A 365 -4.62 12.45 27.97
C ALA A 365 -3.34 13.06 28.57
N GLY A 366 -3.13 14.36 28.35
CA GLY A 366 -1.90 15.05 28.73
C GLY A 366 -1.35 15.93 27.61
N ASP A 367 -0.04 16.11 27.59
CA ASP A 367 0.64 16.87 26.55
C ASP A 367 0.63 16.06 25.24
N ILE A 368 0.29 16.75 24.14
CA ILE A 368 0.41 16.23 22.78
C ILE A 368 1.73 16.74 22.22
N THR A 369 2.57 15.84 21.74
CA THR A 369 3.89 16.15 21.19
C THR A 369 3.91 16.10 19.66
N MET A 370 4.96 16.65 19.06
CA MET A 370 5.21 16.50 17.62
C MET A 370 5.33 15.02 17.22
N ASN A 371 5.97 14.20 18.07
CA ASN A 371 6.06 12.77 17.88
C ASN A 371 4.68 12.09 17.87
N ASP A 372 3.69 12.58 18.62
CA ASP A 372 2.34 12.05 18.58
C ASP A 372 1.69 12.28 17.21
N MET A 373 1.87 13.45 16.59
CA MET A 373 1.33 13.74 15.25
C MET A 373 1.89 12.79 14.19
N ILE A 374 3.21 12.60 14.25
CA ILE A 374 3.96 11.70 13.39
C ILE A 374 3.52 10.24 13.56
N THR A 375 3.40 9.79 14.80
CA THR A 375 3.05 8.39 15.10
C THR A 375 1.60 8.07 14.76
N VAL A 376 0.70 9.07 14.81
CA VAL A 376 -0.69 8.92 14.36
C VAL A 376 -0.77 8.78 12.83
N PHE A 377 -0.08 9.62 12.06
CA PHE A 377 -0.07 9.62 10.60
C PHE A 377 1.35 9.48 10.02
N PRO A 378 1.95 8.28 10.05
CA PRO A 378 3.37 8.09 9.75
C PRO A 378 3.68 7.92 8.26
N TYR A 379 2.70 7.97 7.38
CA TYR A 379 2.86 7.61 5.97
C TYR A 379 3.20 8.76 5.04
N GLY A 380 3.19 10.01 5.53
CA GLY A 380 3.42 11.18 4.68
C GLY A 380 2.27 11.54 3.74
N ASN A 381 1.18 10.75 3.74
CA ASN A 381 -0.01 10.96 2.90
C ASN A 381 -0.47 12.43 2.85
N THR A 382 -0.63 12.96 1.64
CA THR A 382 -1.13 14.31 1.39
C THR A 382 -2.66 14.38 1.36
N ILE A 383 -3.20 15.60 1.54
CA ILE A 383 -4.64 15.85 1.52
C ILE A 383 -5.11 16.16 0.10
N MET A 384 -6.05 15.37 -0.40
CA MET A 384 -6.61 15.49 -1.75
C MET A 384 -8.08 15.90 -1.70
N VAL A 385 -8.45 16.91 -2.48
CA VAL A 385 -9.84 17.32 -2.69
C VAL A 385 -10.29 16.91 -4.10
N LYS A 386 -11.42 16.22 -4.17
CA LYS A 386 -12.08 15.80 -5.42
C LYS A 386 -13.54 16.23 -5.44
N GLU A 387 -14.11 16.32 -6.63
CA GLU A 387 -15.55 16.53 -6.83
C GLU A 387 -16.22 15.18 -7.17
N ILE A 388 -16.85 14.54 -6.17
CA ILE A 388 -17.34 13.16 -6.26
C ILE A 388 -18.87 13.11 -6.25
N LYS A 389 -19.45 12.27 -7.12
CA LYS A 389 -20.91 12.07 -7.19
C LYS A 389 -21.43 11.39 -5.91
N GLY A 390 -22.62 11.78 -5.44
CA GLY A 390 -23.22 11.24 -4.23
C GLY A 390 -23.41 9.71 -4.24
N SER A 391 -23.63 9.12 -5.41
CA SER A 391 -23.64 7.65 -5.58
C SER A 391 -22.32 7.01 -5.16
N ASP A 392 -21.21 7.64 -5.49
CA ASP A 392 -19.87 7.08 -5.30
C ASP A 392 -19.35 7.38 -3.89
N VAL A 393 -19.82 8.49 -3.28
CA VAL A 393 -19.70 8.70 -1.82
C VAL A 393 -20.40 7.56 -1.06
N LYS A 394 -21.63 7.19 -1.43
CA LYS A 394 -22.31 6.04 -0.80
C LYS A 394 -21.53 4.74 -1.04
N ALA A 395 -21.08 4.50 -2.27
CA ALA A 395 -20.31 3.30 -2.60
C ALA A 395 -19.00 3.20 -1.80
N ALA A 396 -18.30 4.32 -1.58
CA ALA A 396 -17.11 4.39 -0.75
C ALA A 396 -17.40 3.98 0.70
N LEU A 397 -18.50 4.46 1.30
CA LEU A 397 -18.91 4.06 2.65
C LEU A 397 -19.29 2.58 2.73
N GLU A 398 -20.06 2.08 1.76
CA GLU A 398 -20.44 0.66 1.66
C GLU A 398 -19.22 -0.27 1.59
N HIS A 399 -18.21 0.12 0.79
CA HIS A 399 -16.95 -0.59 0.67
C HIS A 399 -16.15 -0.58 1.98
N GLY A 400 -16.07 0.59 2.63
CA GLY A 400 -15.35 0.74 3.88
C GLY A 400 -15.93 -0.14 5.01
N VAL A 401 -17.25 -0.31 5.06
CA VAL A 401 -17.95 -1.13 6.08
C VAL A 401 -18.18 -2.60 5.67
N SER A 402 -17.62 -3.04 4.53
CA SER A 402 -17.94 -4.35 3.94
C SER A 402 -17.61 -5.54 4.84
N GLU A 403 -16.56 -5.41 5.66
CA GLU A 403 -16.08 -6.46 6.58
C GLU A 403 -16.64 -6.30 7.99
N TYR A 404 -17.30 -5.18 8.32
CA TYR A 404 -17.85 -4.95 9.64
C TYR A 404 -18.76 -6.13 10.07
N PRO A 405 -18.64 -6.67 11.29
CA PRO A 405 -17.87 -6.15 12.43
C PRO A 405 -16.38 -6.57 12.50
N ASN A 406 -15.84 -7.27 11.50
CA ASN A 406 -14.41 -7.60 11.46
C ASN A 406 -13.57 -6.34 11.17
N GLU A 407 -12.33 -6.34 11.66
CA GLU A 407 -11.38 -5.26 11.39
C GLU A 407 -11.05 -5.16 9.89
N LYS A 408 -11.17 -3.96 9.31
CA LYS A 408 -10.65 -3.65 7.98
C LYS A 408 -9.95 -2.31 7.98
N GLY A 409 -8.77 -2.22 7.36
CA GLY A 409 -8.04 -0.95 7.18
C GLY A 409 -8.91 0.11 6.52
N ALA A 410 -9.70 -0.31 5.52
CA ALA A 410 -10.60 0.55 4.77
C ALA A 410 -11.78 1.13 5.59
N PHE A 411 -11.99 0.81 6.87
CA PHE A 411 -13.12 1.34 7.63
C PHE A 411 -13.13 2.90 7.64
N PRO A 412 -14.24 3.58 7.31
CA PRO A 412 -14.23 5.01 7.08
C PRO A 412 -14.46 5.81 8.36
N HIS A 413 -13.56 6.76 8.66
CA HIS A 413 -13.83 7.90 9.54
C HIS A 413 -14.29 9.08 8.70
N THR A 414 -15.26 9.85 9.19
CA THR A 414 -15.96 10.82 8.35
C THR A 414 -16.22 12.16 9.03
N ALA A 415 -16.31 13.25 8.27
CA ALA A 415 -16.85 14.55 8.70
C ALA A 415 -17.78 15.13 7.63
N GLY A 416 -18.69 16.03 8.03
CA GLY A 416 -19.68 16.65 7.14
C GLY A 416 -20.86 15.76 6.75
N ILE A 417 -20.84 14.48 7.15
CA ILE A 417 -21.90 13.51 6.89
C ILE A 417 -22.36 12.79 8.16
N THR A 418 -23.57 12.23 8.10
CA THR A 418 -24.08 11.27 9.08
C THR A 418 -24.79 10.12 8.40
N PHE A 419 -24.75 8.91 8.95
CA PHE A 419 -25.41 7.74 8.36
C PHE A 419 -25.70 6.63 9.36
N THR A 420 -26.51 5.65 8.95
CA THR A 420 -26.79 4.41 9.69
C THR A 420 -26.07 3.23 9.02
N LEU A 421 -25.36 2.44 9.82
CA LEU A 421 -24.72 1.18 9.45
C LEU A 421 -25.54 0.01 9.98
N ASN A 422 -26.07 -0.83 9.08
CA ASN A 422 -26.76 -2.07 9.42
C ASN A 422 -25.94 -3.29 8.98
N ALA A 423 -25.29 -3.95 9.94
CA ALA A 423 -24.46 -5.14 9.69
C ALA A 423 -25.28 -6.39 9.32
N TYR A 424 -26.61 -6.35 9.50
CA TYR A 424 -27.51 -7.44 9.14
C TYR A 424 -27.93 -7.40 7.66
N GLU A 425 -27.67 -6.29 6.96
CA GLU A 425 -27.91 -6.20 5.52
C GLU A 425 -26.75 -6.81 4.71
N GLU A 426 -27.05 -7.17 3.47
CA GLU A 426 -26.07 -7.66 2.52
C GLU A 426 -24.94 -6.61 2.30
N VAL A 427 -23.72 -7.10 2.13
CA VAL A 427 -22.56 -6.25 1.80
C VAL A 427 -22.88 -5.45 0.53
N GLY A 428 -22.67 -4.13 0.59
CA GLY A 428 -23.07 -3.20 -0.47
C GLY A 428 -24.42 -2.52 -0.25
N ASN A 429 -25.20 -2.95 0.75
CA ASN A 429 -26.47 -2.36 1.14
C ASN A 429 -26.58 -2.10 2.66
N ARG A 430 -25.45 -1.87 3.33
CA ARG A 430 -25.37 -1.69 4.78
C ARG A 430 -25.56 -0.24 5.21
N ILE A 431 -25.44 0.72 4.30
CA ILE A 431 -25.52 2.16 4.60
C ILE A 431 -26.91 2.71 4.25
N SER A 432 -27.55 3.33 5.23
CA SER A 432 -28.84 4.03 5.10
C SER A 432 -28.84 5.37 5.84
N ASP A 433 -29.90 6.17 5.68
CA ASP A 433 -30.04 7.52 6.28
C ASP A 433 -28.80 8.44 6.07
N LEU A 434 -28.14 8.31 4.92
CA LEU A 434 -26.95 9.09 4.59
C LEU A 434 -27.34 10.55 4.31
N LYS A 435 -26.80 11.45 5.13
CA LYS A 435 -27.03 12.90 5.07
C LYS A 435 -25.71 13.64 4.94
N VAL A 436 -25.72 14.74 4.19
CA VAL A 436 -24.62 15.70 4.08
C VAL A 436 -25.10 17.00 4.71
N ASN A 437 -24.41 17.49 5.73
CA ASN A 437 -24.80 18.68 6.50
C ASN A 437 -26.27 18.66 6.99
N GLY A 438 -26.77 17.48 7.36
CA GLY A 438 -28.12 17.27 7.88
C GLY A 438 -29.21 17.02 6.84
N GLU A 439 -28.93 17.22 5.54
CA GLU A 439 -29.88 16.98 4.46
C GLU A 439 -29.61 15.62 3.78
N PRO A 440 -30.63 14.85 3.36
CA PRO A 440 -30.45 13.61 2.63
C PRO A 440 -29.55 13.79 1.40
N ILE A 441 -28.63 12.85 1.20
CA ILE A 441 -27.72 12.92 0.05
C ILE A 441 -28.50 12.76 -1.26
N ASP A 442 -28.30 13.68 -2.21
CA ASP A 442 -28.70 13.49 -3.59
C ASP A 442 -27.62 12.68 -4.32
N LEU A 443 -27.96 11.45 -4.71
CA LEU A 443 -27.04 10.52 -5.38
C LEU A 443 -26.62 10.98 -6.78
N ASN A 444 -27.32 11.93 -7.39
CA ASN A 444 -26.98 12.47 -8.72
C ASN A 444 -26.16 13.75 -8.67
N LYS A 445 -26.06 14.38 -7.49
CA LYS A 445 -25.28 15.60 -7.27
C LYS A 445 -23.82 15.29 -6.96
N THR A 446 -22.92 16.21 -7.31
CA THR A 446 -21.50 16.18 -6.96
C THR A 446 -21.23 16.96 -5.67
N TYR A 447 -20.32 16.46 -4.85
CA TYR A 447 -19.89 17.06 -3.58
C TYR A 447 -18.38 17.23 -3.57
N THR A 448 -17.90 18.28 -2.91
CA THR A 448 -16.46 18.39 -2.62
C THR A 448 -16.11 17.43 -1.48
N VAL A 449 -15.28 16.45 -1.79
CA VAL A 449 -14.82 15.42 -0.85
C VAL A 449 -13.33 15.58 -0.63
N VAL A 450 -12.92 15.67 0.63
CA VAL A 450 -11.51 15.62 1.05
C VAL A 450 -11.17 14.22 1.56
N THR A 451 -10.06 13.68 1.09
CA THR A 451 -9.50 12.37 1.47
C THR A 451 -7.97 12.46 1.52
N ASN A 452 -7.28 11.37 1.82
CA ASN A 452 -5.85 11.25 1.58
C ASN A 452 -5.54 10.75 0.15
N ASP A 453 -4.36 11.08 -0.35
CA ASP A 453 -3.75 10.62 -1.61
C ASP A 453 -3.85 9.10 -1.86
N PHE A 454 -3.51 8.28 -0.85
CA PHE A 454 -3.61 6.83 -0.93
C PHE A 454 -5.03 6.37 -1.30
N MET A 455 -6.05 6.88 -0.63
CA MET A 455 -7.45 6.59 -0.95
C MET A 455 -7.90 7.26 -2.26
N ALA A 456 -7.42 8.46 -2.57
CA ALA A 456 -7.71 9.17 -3.81
C ALA A 456 -7.25 8.38 -5.05
N ALA A 457 -6.14 7.66 -4.94
CA ALA A 457 -5.61 6.71 -5.91
C ALA A 457 -6.26 5.31 -5.82
N GLY A 458 -7.29 5.14 -4.98
CA GLY A 458 -8.03 3.89 -4.80
C GLY A 458 -7.39 2.85 -3.89
N GLY A 459 -6.38 3.24 -3.11
CA GLY A 459 -5.84 2.44 -2.01
C GLY A 459 -6.92 1.95 -1.06
N ASP A 460 -6.66 0.82 -0.39
CA ASP A 460 -7.63 0.08 0.43
C ASP A 460 -8.90 -0.36 -0.33
N GLY A 461 -8.89 -0.31 -1.68
CA GLY A 461 -10.00 -0.69 -2.57
C GLY A 461 -11.01 0.43 -2.81
N TYR A 462 -10.65 1.68 -2.52
CA TYR A 462 -11.49 2.86 -2.80
C TYR A 462 -11.50 3.25 -4.30
N ASP A 463 -11.62 2.27 -5.20
CA ASP A 463 -11.50 2.46 -6.66
C ASP A 463 -12.49 3.49 -7.22
N MET A 464 -13.62 3.71 -6.54
CA MET A 464 -14.60 4.73 -6.92
C MET A 464 -14.05 6.16 -6.86
N PHE A 465 -12.90 6.40 -6.23
CA PHE A 465 -12.23 7.71 -6.23
C PHE A 465 -11.28 7.92 -7.41
N LYS A 466 -10.82 6.86 -8.08
CA LYS A 466 -9.83 6.94 -9.17
C LYS A 466 -10.31 7.75 -10.37
N ALA A 467 -11.58 7.59 -10.73
CA ALA A 467 -12.16 8.20 -11.92
C ALA A 467 -12.32 9.74 -11.81
N TYR A 468 -12.11 10.32 -10.62
CA TYR A 468 -12.31 11.74 -10.37
C TYR A 468 -10.97 12.47 -10.36
N PRO A 469 -10.84 13.58 -11.11
CA PRO A 469 -9.62 14.38 -11.12
C PRO A 469 -9.37 15.04 -9.77
N ILE A 470 -8.11 15.26 -9.43
CA ILE A 470 -7.70 16.04 -8.26
C ILE A 470 -8.02 17.50 -8.52
N LYS A 471 -8.82 18.12 -7.64
CA LYS A 471 -9.19 19.54 -7.72
C LYS A 471 -8.19 20.42 -6.98
N ALA A 472 -7.65 19.90 -5.87
CA ALA A 472 -6.61 20.55 -5.08
C ALA A 472 -5.89 19.50 -4.25
N GLU A 473 -4.60 19.74 -4.03
CA GLU A 473 -3.74 19.02 -3.12
C GLU A 473 -3.22 20.00 -2.05
N TYR A 474 -3.12 19.54 -0.82
CA TYR A 474 -2.64 20.30 0.33
C TYR A 474 -1.54 19.51 1.07
N ASN A 475 -1.03 20.09 2.16
CA ASN A 475 -0.03 19.46 3.03
C ASN A 475 -0.45 18.08 3.56
N THR A 476 0.48 17.41 4.23
CA THR A 476 0.26 16.07 4.79
C THR A 476 -0.88 16.03 5.80
N LEU A 477 -1.50 14.85 5.96
CA LEU A 477 -2.46 14.57 7.04
C LEU A 477 -1.87 14.88 8.43
N MET A 478 -0.58 14.64 8.60
CA MET A 478 0.16 14.89 9.85
C MET A 478 0.25 16.38 10.16
N ASP A 479 0.68 17.19 9.19
CA ASP A 479 0.76 18.65 9.34
C ASP A 479 -0.63 19.27 9.51
N THR A 480 -1.62 18.75 8.80
CA THR A 480 -3.02 19.18 8.93
C THR A 480 -3.55 18.93 10.35
N LEU A 481 -3.27 17.75 10.92
CA LEU A 481 -3.64 17.45 12.30
C LEU A 481 -2.88 18.33 13.29
N LEU A 482 -1.58 18.54 13.07
CA LEU A 482 -0.72 19.39 13.87
C LEU A 482 -1.26 20.82 13.94
N ASP A 483 -1.48 21.46 12.80
CA ASP A 483 -1.98 22.83 12.70
C ASP A 483 -3.33 22.96 13.42
N TYR A 484 -4.20 21.97 13.28
CA TYR A 484 -5.50 21.95 13.94
C TYR A 484 -5.38 21.78 15.46
N VAL A 485 -4.49 20.91 15.94
CA VAL A 485 -4.20 20.74 17.37
C VAL A 485 -3.60 22.02 17.96
N GLU A 486 -2.64 22.65 17.29
CA GLU A 486 -2.03 23.92 17.72
C GLU A 486 -3.08 25.04 17.76
N LYS A 487 -3.97 25.10 16.76
CA LYS A 487 -5.10 26.04 16.71
C LYS A 487 -6.09 25.85 17.86
N LEU A 488 -6.39 24.61 18.23
CA LEU A 488 -7.28 24.31 19.35
C LEU A 488 -6.61 24.56 20.71
N GLY A 489 -5.30 24.31 20.80
CA GLY A 489 -4.50 24.35 22.03
C GLY A 489 -4.83 23.20 23.00
N THR A 490 -6.10 23.02 23.37
CA THR A 490 -6.59 21.86 24.12
C THR A 490 -7.69 21.14 23.34
N VAL A 491 -7.44 19.87 23.06
CA VAL A 491 -8.37 18.95 22.43
C VAL A 491 -9.25 18.32 23.52
N GLU A 492 -10.50 18.78 23.59
CA GLU A 492 -11.49 18.28 24.57
C GLU A 492 -11.92 16.82 24.31
N GLY A 493 -11.68 16.30 23.11
CA GLY A 493 -12.04 14.95 22.69
C GLY A 493 -13.55 14.68 22.71
N THR A 494 -14.36 15.72 22.47
CA THR A 494 -15.82 15.61 22.39
C THR A 494 -16.20 14.66 21.25
N PHE A 495 -16.73 13.49 21.59
CA PHE A 495 -17.22 12.51 20.61
C PHE A 495 -18.70 12.77 20.29
N LYS A 496 -19.01 13.07 19.03
CA LYS A 496 -20.38 13.20 18.53
C LYS A 496 -20.61 12.14 17.46
N PRO A 497 -21.40 11.09 17.73
CA PRO A 497 -21.61 10.01 16.75
C PRO A 497 -22.10 10.57 15.42
N ARG A 498 -21.38 10.28 14.33
CA ARG A 498 -21.77 10.59 12.94
C ARG A 498 -22.32 9.33 12.26
N MET A 499 -21.94 8.16 12.78
CA MET A 499 -22.47 6.86 12.42
C MET A 499 -23.38 6.32 13.55
N THR A 500 -24.55 5.83 13.18
CA THR A 500 -25.41 5.01 14.07
C THR A 500 -25.33 3.56 13.64
N VAL A 501 -24.97 2.66 14.56
CA VAL A 501 -24.90 1.22 14.27
C VAL A 501 -26.19 0.55 14.71
N VAL A 502 -26.80 -0.25 13.83
CA VAL A 502 -27.92 -1.12 14.18
C VAL A 502 -27.40 -2.30 14.99
N THR A 503 -27.65 -2.28 16.31
CA THR A 503 -27.16 -3.29 17.27
C THR A 503 -28.11 -4.46 17.49
N GLU A 504 -29.32 -4.40 16.94
CA GLU A 504 -30.35 -5.42 17.07
C GLU A 504 -30.86 -5.80 15.68
N ALA A 505 -30.83 -7.09 15.35
CA ALA A 505 -31.49 -7.58 14.14
C ALA A 505 -32.99 -7.25 14.25
N PRO A 506 -33.66 -6.88 13.15
CA PRO A 506 -35.11 -6.73 13.18
C PRO A 506 -35.72 -8.02 13.75
N SER A 507 -36.41 -7.89 14.89
CA SER A 507 -37.09 -9.02 15.51
C SER A 507 -38.29 -9.38 14.64
N GLU A 508 -38.23 -10.49 13.90
CA GLU A 508 -39.47 -11.17 13.57
C GLU A 508 -40.09 -11.67 14.88
N GLU A 509 -41.40 -11.48 15.07
CA GLU A 509 -42.11 -11.93 16.27
C GLU A 509 -41.86 -13.43 16.48
N VAL A 510 -41.07 -13.75 17.51
CA VAL A 510 -40.79 -15.13 17.90
C VAL A 510 -42.09 -15.74 18.45
N PRO A 511 -42.62 -16.83 17.84
CA PRO A 511 -43.88 -17.43 18.29
C PRO A 511 -43.83 -17.85 19.76
N SER A 512 -44.94 -17.69 20.49
CA SER A 512 -45.07 -18.26 21.83
C SER A 512 -44.86 -19.78 21.78
N ASN A 513 -44.10 -20.35 22.74
CA ASN A 513 -43.67 -21.76 22.78
C ASN A 513 -42.50 -22.16 21.86
N SER A 514 -41.61 -21.23 21.49
CA SER A 514 -40.43 -21.57 20.69
C SER A 514 -39.11 -21.59 21.48
N VAL A 515 -38.17 -22.39 20.98
CA VAL A 515 -36.75 -22.34 21.35
C VAL A 515 -35.99 -21.69 20.21
N VAL A 516 -35.21 -20.65 20.49
CA VAL A 516 -34.36 -19.96 19.52
C VAL A 516 -32.90 -20.21 19.89
N ILE A 517 -32.09 -20.64 18.92
CA ILE A 517 -30.65 -20.82 19.07
C ILE A 517 -29.97 -19.94 18.03
N SER A 518 -29.33 -18.87 18.49
CA SER A 518 -28.62 -17.92 17.65
C SER A 518 -27.11 -18.12 17.77
N ILE A 519 -26.49 -18.69 16.73
CA ILE A 519 -25.07 -19.05 16.76
C ILE A 519 -24.18 -17.80 16.77
N MET A 520 -24.52 -16.79 15.97
CA MET A 520 -23.72 -15.55 15.90
C MET A 520 -23.85 -14.70 17.16
N LYS A 521 -25.06 -14.59 17.73
CA LYS A 521 -25.30 -13.80 18.95
C LYS A 521 -24.83 -14.51 20.23
N LYS A 522 -24.48 -15.80 20.13
CA LYS A 522 -24.22 -16.67 21.29
C LYS A 522 -25.35 -16.68 22.32
N VAL A 523 -26.60 -16.71 21.85
CA VAL A 523 -27.80 -16.73 22.69
C VAL A 523 -28.63 -17.99 22.42
N VAL A 524 -29.13 -18.60 23.49
CA VAL A 524 -30.20 -19.59 23.43
C VAL A 524 -31.36 -19.04 24.25
N SER A 525 -32.56 -18.99 23.68
CA SER A 525 -33.75 -18.55 24.40
C SER A 525 -34.88 -19.57 24.29
N LYS A 526 -35.71 -19.62 25.34
CA LYS A 526 -36.94 -20.42 25.38
C LYS A 526 -38.07 -19.49 25.78
N ASN A 527 -39.11 -19.41 24.96
CA ASN A 527 -40.25 -18.51 25.19
C ASN A 527 -39.82 -17.04 25.36
N GLY A 528 -38.80 -16.61 24.61
CA GLY A 528 -38.25 -15.26 24.67
C GLY A 528 -37.38 -14.96 25.90
N GLN A 529 -37.07 -15.95 26.75
CA GLN A 529 -36.15 -15.79 27.87
C GLN A 529 -34.83 -16.52 27.61
N ASP A 530 -33.72 -15.84 27.86
CA ASP A 530 -32.38 -16.42 27.71
C ASP A 530 -32.15 -17.58 28.68
N VAL A 531 -31.61 -18.67 28.16
CA VAL A 531 -31.31 -19.90 28.88
C VAL A 531 -29.82 -20.16 28.82
N THR A 532 -29.18 -20.31 29.97
CA THR A 532 -27.77 -20.73 30.02
C THR A 532 -27.64 -22.19 29.64
N VAL A 533 -26.76 -22.47 28.67
CA VAL A 533 -26.40 -23.81 28.22
C VAL A 533 -24.99 -24.17 28.69
N SER A 534 -24.76 -25.46 28.95
CA SER A 534 -23.48 -25.95 29.50
C SER A 534 -22.38 -26.10 28.46
N LEU A 535 -22.77 -26.19 27.19
CA LEU A 535 -21.92 -26.09 26.01
C LEU A 535 -22.72 -25.35 24.94
N PHE A 536 -22.16 -24.28 24.40
CA PHE A 536 -22.87 -23.46 23.43
C PHE A 536 -23.03 -24.22 22.08
N PRO A 537 -24.21 -24.22 21.44
CA PRO A 537 -24.40 -24.86 20.14
C PRO A 537 -23.49 -24.31 19.05
N TYR A 538 -23.08 -25.16 18.11
CA TYR A 538 -22.20 -24.79 16.99
C TYR A 538 -22.63 -25.47 15.70
N ILE A 539 -22.08 -25.05 14.55
CA ILE A 539 -22.39 -25.65 13.25
C ILE A 539 -21.30 -26.67 12.89
N GLU A 540 -21.71 -27.91 12.60
CA GLU A 540 -20.85 -28.96 12.04
C GLU A 540 -21.54 -29.55 10.80
N GLN A 541 -20.82 -29.63 9.68
CA GLN A 541 -21.35 -30.17 8.41
C GLN A 541 -22.73 -29.58 8.02
N GLY A 542 -22.89 -28.26 8.26
CA GLY A 542 -24.12 -27.53 7.96
C GLY A 542 -25.28 -27.76 8.93
N ARG A 543 -25.06 -28.40 10.08
CA ARG A 543 -26.10 -28.66 11.09
C ARG A 543 -25.73 -28.02 12.43
N VAL A 544 -26.73 -27.47 13.12
CA VAL A 544 -26.55 -27.01 14.50
C VAL A 544 -26.49 -28.21 15.42
N ILE A 545 -25.36 -28.35 16.11
CA ILE A 545 -25.05 -29.41 17.06
C ILE A 545 -25.17 -28.83 18.47
N ALA A 546 -25.88 -29.54 19.34
CA ALA A 546 -26.01 -29.17 20.75
C ALA A 546 -25.94 -30.39 21.66
N ARG A 547 -25.71 -30.12 22.95
CA ARG A 547 -25.71 -31.15 23.99
C ARG A 547 -27.11 -31.70 24.18
N LEU A 548 -27.25 -33.02 24.13
CA LEU A 548 -28.53 -33.71 24.29
C LEU A 548 -29.24 -33.35 25.61
N ARG A 549 -28.49 -33.18 26.71
CA ARG A 549 -29.06 -32.79 28.01
C ARG A 549 -29.59 -31.35 28.02
N ASP A 550 -28.92 -30.43 27.32
CA ASP A 550 -29.37 -29.04 27.23
C ASP A 550 -30.62 -28.97 26.33
N MET A 551 -30.62 -29.73 25.23
CA MET A 551 -31.81 -29.94 24.40
C MET A 551 -32.98 -30.56 25.17
N SER A 552 -32.71 -31.43 26.14
CA SER A 552 -33.74 -32.03 26.98
C SER A 552 -34.48 -31.00 27.83
N ALA A 553 -33.76 -30.05 28.42
CA ALA A 553 -34.36 -28.92 29.14
C ALA A 553 -35.08 -27.94 28.20
N LEU A 554 -34.51 -27.66 27.03
CA LEU A 554 -35.09 -26.73 26.06
C LEU A 554 -36.40 -27.26 25.47
N LEU A 555 -36.46 -28.55 25.15
CA LEU A 555 -37.61 -29.20 24.48
C LEU A 555 -38.59 -29.89 25.43
N ASP A 556 -38.41 -29.76 26.75
CA ASP A 556 -39.24 -30.37 27.79
C ASP A 556 -39.35 -31.91 27.68
N ILE A 557 -38.23 -32.57 27.40
CA ILE A 557 -38.17 -34.05 27.32
C ILE A 557 -37.38 -34.62 28.49
N GLU A 558 -37.84 -35.74 29.06
CA GLU A 558 -37.12 -36.47 30.11
C GLU A 558 -36.29 -37.59 29.46
N LEU A 559 -35.00 -37.68 29.82
CA LEU A 559 -34.05 -38.63 29.24
C LEU A 559 -33.68 -39.73 30.23
N GLU A 560 -33.53 -40.95 29.72
CA GLU A 560 -32.94 -42.09 30.41
C GLU A 560 -31.61 -42.46 29.73
N TRP A 561 -30.59 -42.78 30.54
CA TRP A 561 -29.27 -43.17 30.05
C TRP A 561 -28.94 -44.60 30.44
N ASP A 562 -28.63 -45.42 29.45
CA ASP A 562 -28.06 -46.74 29.63
C ASP A 562 -26.54 -46.70 29.41
N ASN A 563 -25.80 -46.93 30.49
CA ASN A 563 -24.34 -46.89 30.49
C ASN A 563 -23.68 -48.09 29.81
N GLU A 564 -24.35 -49.25 29.77
CA GLU A 564 -23.83 -50.48 29.16
C GLU A 564 -23.98 -50.43 27.65
N SER A 565 -25.16 -50.05 27.15
CA SER A 565 -25.42 -49.94 25.71
C SER A 565 -25.00 -48.59 25.09
N LYS A 566 -24.62 -47.61 25.92
CA LYS A 566 -24.30 -46.22 25.53
C LYS A 566 -25.43 -45.57 24.74
N THR A 567 -26.64 -45.72 25.25
CA THR A 567 -27.87 -45.29 24.59
C THR A 567 -28.61 -44.30 25.48
N ALA A 568 -28.96 -43.14 24.93
CA ALA A 568 -29.92 -42.22 25.53
C ALA A 568 -31.32 -42.51 24.96
N SER A 569 -32.32 -42.62 25.82
CA SER A 569 -33.72 -42.83 25.42
C SER A 569 -34.61 -41.72 25.96
N ILE A 570 -35.69 -41.41 25.27
CA ILE A 570 -36.69 -40.44 25.76
C ILE A 570 -37.74 -41.21 26.55
N LYS A 571 -37.96 -40.83 27.80
CA LYS A 571 -38.91 -41.52 28.68
C LYS A 571 -40.33 -41.41 28.14
N GLY A 572 -41.04 -42.54 28.12
CA GLY A 572 -42.41 -42.61 27.58
C GLY A 572 -42.50 -42.62 26.05
N GLN A 573 -41.38 -42.63 25.33
CA GLN A 573 -41.34 -42.73 23.86
C GLN A 573 -40.36 -43.84 23.43
N ASP A 574 -40.67 -44.58 22.36
CA ASP A 574 -39.71 -45.55 21.79
C ASP A 574 -38.72 -44.81 20.86
N ILE A 575 -37.95 -43.89 21.44
CA ILE A 575 -36.91 -43.12 20.74
C ILE A 575 -35.58 -43.31 21.44
N LYS A 576 -34.56 -43.75 20.70
CA LYS A 576 -33.23 -44.07 21.23
C LYS A 576 -32.12 -43.50 20.35
N PHE A 577 -31.18 -42.81 20.99
CA PHE A 577 -29.97 -42.27 20.39
C PHE A 577 -28.77 -43.05 20.92
N LYS A 578 -28.14 -43.84 20.05
CA LYS A 578 -26.92 -44.57 20.40
C LYS A 578 -25.70 -43.75 20.02
N VAL A 579 -24.70 -43.72 20.89
CA VAL A 579 -23.41 -43.06 20.62
C VAL A 579 -22.69 -43.71 19.44
N ASN A 580 -21.98 -42.91 18.65
CA ASN A 580 -21.22 -43.31 17.45
C ASN A 580 -22.09 -43.95 16.37
N GLN A 581 -23.33 -43.49 16.22
CA GLN A 581 -24.22 -43.88 15.12
C GLN A 581 -24.69 -42.62 14.40
N ASP A 582 -24.99 -42.71 13.12
CA ASP A 582 -25.56 -41.63 12.30
C ASP A 582 -27.09 -41.70 12.24
N TYR A 583 -27.73 -42.55 13.03
CA TYR A 583 -29.18 -42.70 13.10
C TYR A 583 -29.71 -42.77 14.53
N ALA A 584 -30.97 -42.39 14.71
CA ALA A 584 -31.79 -42.70 15.88
C ALA A 584 -32.70 -43.89 15.59
N MET A 585 -33.09 -44.64 16.62
CA MET A 585 -34.16 -45.62 16.55
C MET A 585 -35.45 -44.97 17.02
N VAL A 586 -36.48 -44.94 16.17
CA VAL A 586 -37.81 -44.36 16.45
C VAL A 586 -38.86 -45.41 16.13
N ASN A 587 -39.61 -45.88 17.14
CA ASN A 587 -40.62 -46.94 17.02
C ASN A 587 -40.08 -48.18 16.29
N GLY A 588 -38.88 -48.62 16.67
CA GLY A 588 -38.18 -49.75 16.04
C GLY A 588 -37.59 -49.50 14.64
N LYS A 589 -37.68 -48.29 14.07
CA LYS A 589 -37.12 -47.94 12.75
C LYS A 589 -35.92 -47.01 12.85
N LYS A 590 -34.97 -47.11 11.92
CA LYS A 590 -33.84 -46.18 11.82
C LYS A 590 -34.27 -44.87 11.16
N VAL A 591 -33.91 -43.75 11.78
CA VAL A 591 -34.09 -42.39 11.27
C VAL A 591 -32.73 -41.72 11.18
N ASP A 592 -32.36 -41.25 9.99
CA ASP A 592 -31.06 -40.63 9.72
C ASP A 592 -30.91 -39.28 10.47
N LEU A 593 -29.80 -39.15 11.20
CA LEU A 593 -29.37 -37.93 11.89
C LEU A 593 -28.40 -37.13 11.04
N GLY A 594 -27.88 -37.72 9.96
CA GLY A 594 -26.97 -37.18 8.94
C GLY A 594 -25.68 -36.55 9.44
N VAL A 595 -25.37 -36.74 10.72
CA VAL A 595 -24.06 -36.61 11.35
C VAL A 595 -23.95 -37.73 12.37
N THR A 596 -22.74 -38.28 12.56
CA THR A 596 -22.51 -39.30 13.59
C THR A 596 -22.62 -38.67 14.97
N THR A 597 -23.40 -39.28 15.87
CA THR A 597 -23.49 -38.89 17.27
C THR A 597 -22.13 -39.05 17.93
N LYS A 598 -21.67 -38.03 18.65
CA LYS A 598 -20.33 -38.01 19.27
C LYS A 598 -20.41 -37.76 20.77
N VAL A 599 -19.32 -38.09 21.44
CA VAL A 599 -19.09 -37.74 22.85
C VAL A 599 -17.94 -36.76 22.91
N GLU A 600 -18.21 -35.56 23.41
CA GLU A 600 -17.20 -34.51 23.63
C GLU A 600 -17.23 -34.13 25.11
N GLU A 601 -16.07 -34.15 25.78
CA GLU A 601 -15.96 -33.94 27.24
C GLU A 601 -16.91 -34.83 28.08
N GLY A 602 -17.17 -36.06 27.64
CA GLY A 602 -18.12 -36.98 28.30
C GLY A 602 -19.60 -36.62 28.07
N ARG A 603 -19.91 -35.76 27.10
CA ARG A 603 -21.26 -35.27 26.79
C ARG A 603 -21.70 -35.73 25.41
N VAL A 604 -22.91 -36.27 25.30
CA VAL A 604 -23.49 -36.68 24.02
C VAL A 604 -23.98 -35.46 23.25
N LEU A 605 -23.52 -35.31 22.00
CA LEU A 605 -23.88 -34.23 21.08
C LEU A 605 -24.72 -34.75 19.93
N LEU A 606 -25.75 -33.98 19.56
CA LEU A 606 -26.73 -34.36 18.56
C LEU A 606 -27.16 -33.16 17.70
N PRO A 607 -27.60 -33.42 16.45
CA PRO A 607 -28.13 -32.39 15.56
C PRO A 607 -29.52 -31.92 15.99
N VAL A 608 -29.64 -30.63 16.28
CA VAL A 608 -30.81 -30.02 16.92
C VAL A 608 -32.08 -30.13 16.08
N ALA A 609 -31.98 -29.80 14.79
CA ALA A 609 -33.13 -29.79 13.90
C ALA A 609 -33.72 -31.20 13.70
N GLN A 610 -32.88 -32.23 13.66
CA GLN A 610 -33.31 -33.62 13.48
C GLN A 610 -33.97 -34.18 14.74
N ILE A 611 -33.46 -33.85 15.93
CA ILE A 611 -34.12 -34.21 17.19
C ILE A 611 -35.51 -33.57 17.27
N ALA A 612 -35.59 -32.28 16.99
CA ALA A 612 -36.86 -31.54 17.02
C ALA A 612 -37.88 -32.14 16.05
N ARG A 613 -37.48 -32.51 14.82
CA ARG A 613 -38.35 -33.19 13.85
C ARG A 613 -38.78 -34.59 14.30
N ILE A 614 -37.89 -35.37 14.93
CA ILE A 614 -38.23 -36.69 15.50
C ILE A 614 -39.30 -36.56 16.60
N LEU A 615 -39.31 -35.42 17.31
CA LEU A 615 -40.28 -35.05 18.33
C LEU A 615 -41.52 -34.34 17.78
N ASP A 616 -41.71 -34.35 16.45
CA ASP A 616 -42.84 -33.73 15.76
C ASP A 616 -42.94 -32.20 16.01
N ARG A 617 -41.79 -31.53 16.11
CA ARG A 617 -41.66 -30.07 16.21
C ARG A 617 -41.35 -29.44 14.85
N ASN A 618 -41.84 -28.22 14.65
CA ASN A 618 -41.49 -27.40 13.49
C ASN A 618 -40.11 -26.79 13.70
N VAL A 619 -39.29 -26.78 12.65
CA VAL A 619 -37.95 -26.21 12.70
C VAL A 619 -37.71 -25.34 11.48
N THR A 620 -37.38 -24.08 11.71
CA THR A 620 -36.85 -23.17 10.69
C THR A 620 -35.37 -22.88 10.98
N PHE A 621 -34.60 -22.65 9.92
CA PHE A 621 -33.21 -22.24 10.02
C PHE A 621 -32.99 -21.04 9.11
N ASP A 622 -32.60 -19.92 9.70
CA ASP A 622 -32.16 -18.76 8.96
C ASP A 622 -30.64 -18.86 8.74
N ASN A 623 -30.26 -19.07 7.47
CA ASN A 623 -28.87 -19.22 7.08
C ASN A 623 -28.10 -17.89 7.04
N SER A 624 -28.79 -16.74 6.99
CA SER A 624 -28.15 -15.42 6.98
C SER A 624 -27.65 -15.04 8.37
N ILE A 625 -28.45 -15.30 9.41
CA ILE A 625 -28.11 -15.00 10.81
C ILE A 625 -27.67 -16.22 11.64
N LYS A 626 -27.60 -17.39 11.01
CA LYS A 626 -27.25 -18.68 11.64
C LYS A 626 -28.11 -18.97 12.87
N GLU A 627 -29.43 -18.85 12.71
CA GLU A 627 -30.40 -19.00 13.78
C GLU A 627 -31.34 -20.19 13.52
N VAL A 628 -31.55 -21.02 14.54
CA VAL A 628 -32.55 -22.11 14.52
C VAL A 628 -33.72 -21.72 15.41
N VAL A 629 -34.94 -21.80 14.88
CA VAL A 629 -36.17 -21.64 15.65
C VAL A 629 -36.92 -22.97 15.64
N ILE A 630 -37.27 -23.45 16.83
CA ILE A 630 -38.04 -24.68 17.05
C ILE A 630 -39.39 -24.28 17.65
N SER A 631 -40.51 -24.74 17.10
CA SER A 631 -41.88 -24.45 17.60
C SER A 631 -42.78 -25.67 17.65
#